data_AF-A0A7R9PN56-F1
#
_entry.id   AF-A0A7R9PN56-F1
#
_cell.length_a   1.000
_cell.length_b   1.000
_cell.length_c   1.000
_cell.angle_alpha   90.00
_cell.angle_beta   90.00
_cell.angle_gamma   90.00
#
_symmetry.space_group_name_H-M   'P 1'
#
loop_
_entity.id
_entity.type
_entity.pdbx_description
1 polymer ?
#
loop_
_entity_poly.entity_id
_entity_poly.type
_entity_poly.pdbx_seq_one_letter_code
_entity_poly.pdbx_strand_id
1 'polypeptide(L)'
;GETYSYRESLRLQEYKIEDVHTRRTLRTDARWSYQFYLVRKSERTAYTLYARTEDNKRKDNLEPSVCRNTTHTFKMNTFEQATTCHHCSKFLKGIILQGYLCGECSIAVHKQCIEFSGRCHRSGAPPEPPPRPPRLDPPPILWPDPSLKDHLCQIYGAQRSGIFNIGGRKGVRMHLEAGFSNF
;
A
#
# COMPACT_ATOMS: atom_id res chain seq x y z
N GLY A 1 23.64 -6.87 15.72
CA GLY A 1 22.40 -6.89 14.93
C GLY A 1 22.39 -8.14 14.10
N GLU A 2 21.27 -8.84 14.02
CA GLU A 2 21.14 -10.02 13.16
C GLU A 2 21.25 -9.59 11.69
N THR A 3 22.20 -10.15 10.96
CA THR A 3 22.39 -9.89 9.53
C THR A 3 21.66 -10.96 8.72
N TYR A 4 20.78 -10.54 7.82
CA TYR A 4 20.05 -11.42 6.92
C TYR A 4 20.75 -11.42 5.56
N SER A 5 21.00 -12.60 4.97
CA SER A 5 21.52 -12.74 3.60
C SER A 5 20.43 -13.24 2.67
N TYR A 6 20.19 -12.52 1.56
CA TYR A 6 19.25 -12.96 0.54
C TYR A 6 19.76 -14.24 -0.13
N ARG A 7 18.85 -15.19 -0.36
CA ARG A 7 19.15 -16.47 -1.04
C ARG A 7 18.42 -16.55 -2.36
N GLU A 8 17.09 -16.51 -2.30
CA GLU A 8 16.23 -16.63 -3.47
C GLU A 8 14.88 -15.95 -3.24
N SER A 9 14.12 -15.78 -4.32
CA SER A 9 12.74 -15.29 -4.29
C SER A 9 11.82 -16.37 -4.87
N LEU A 10 10.73 -16.66 -4.15
CA LEU A 10 9.73 -17.64 -4.55
C LEU A 10 8.45 -16.94 -4.97
N ARG A 11 8.04 -17.11 -6.24
CA ARG A 11 6.79 -16.55 -6.75
C ARG A 11 5.62 -17.43 -6.30
N LEU A 12 5.00 -17.06 -5.17
CA LEU A 12 4.02 -17.91 -4.47
C LEU A 12 2.80 -18.32 -5.32
N GLN A 13 2.43 -17.59 -6.38
CA GLN A 13 1.35 -17.99 -7.29
C GLN A 13 1.63 -19.32 -8.02
N GLU A 14 2.90 -19.68 -8.20
CA GLU A 14 3.34 -20.91 -8.85
C GLU A 14 3.38 -22.11 -7.90
N TYR A 15 3.12 -21.91 -6.60
CA TYR A 15 3.19 -22.95 -5.60
C TYR A 15 1.82 -23.24 -4.97
N LYS A 16 1.65 -24.43 -4.41
CA LYS A 16 0.51 -24.84 -3.59
C LYS A 16 1.03 -25.38 -2.26
N ILE A 17 0.25 -25.21 -1.20
CA ILE A 17 0.55 -25.80 0.09
C ILE A 17 -0.05 -27.20 0.12
N GLU A 18 0.75 -28.20 0.48
CA GLU A 18 0.30 -29.55 0.80
C GLU A 18 0.59 -29.86 2.27
N ASP A 19 -0.43 -30.38 2.95
CA ASP A 19 -0.35 -30.70 4.36
C ASP A 19 0.07 -32.14 4.61
N VAL A 20 1.10 -32.29 5.45
CA VAL A 20 1.40 -33.55 6.09
C VAL A 20 0.44 -33.66 7.26
N HIS A 21 -0.53 -34.56 7.17
CA HIS A 21 -1.35 -34.93 8.33
C HIS A 21 -0.41 -35.44 9.40
N THR A 22 -0.15 -34.61 10.40
CA THR A 22 0.84 -34.83 11.45
C THR A 22 0.45 -36.06 12.25
N ARG A 23 0.92 -37.25 11.85
CA ARG A 23 1.13 -38.32 12.81
C ARG A 23 2.17 -37.77 13.77
N ARG A 24 1.72 -37.36 14.96
CA ARG A 24 2.57 -36.94 16.08
C ARG A 24 3.76 -37.88 16.15
N THR A 25 4.93 -37.42 15.71
CA THR A 25 6.17 -38.14 15.93
C THR A 25 6.40 -38.07 17.43
N LEU A 26 6.13 -39.19 18.10
CA LEU A 26 6.45 -39.40 19.50
C LEU A 26 7.97 -39.39 19.62
N ARG A 27 8.55 -38.18 19.73
CA ARG A 27 9.81 -37.79 20.38
C ARG A 27 10.64 -36.79 19.57
N THR A 28 11.24 -35.91 20.38
CA THR A 28 12.34 -34.98 20.13
C THR A 28 11.93 -33.61 19.59
N ASP A 29 11.87 -32.68 20.55
CA ASP A 29 11.68 -31.22 20.45
C ASP A 29 10.40 -30.73 19.73
N ALA A 30 9.35 -30.52 20.53
CA ALA A 30 8.03 -30.05 20.11
C ALA A 30 8.01 -28.64 19.48
N ARG A 31 9.18 -27.98 19.37
CA ARG A 31 9.33 -26.58 18.95
C ARG A 31 9.24 -26.36 17.43
N TRP A 32 9.26 -27.43 16.63
CA TRP A 32 9.19 -27.37 15.15
C TRP A 32 8.26 -28.45 14.57
N SER A 33 7.28 -28.89 15.36
CA SER A 33 6.46 -30.07 15.04
C SER A 33 5.44 -29.88 13.92
N TYR A 34 5.25 -28.66 13.42
CA TYR A 34 4.31 -28.37 12.34
C TYR A 34 5.06 -28.27 11.02
N GLN A 35 4.94 -29.30 10.19
CA GLN A 35 5.55 -29.35 8.86
C GLN A 35 4.49 -29.26 7.77
N PHE A 36 4.80 -28.53 6.70
CA PHE A 36 4.00 -28.50 5.48
C PHE A 36 4.92 -28.35 4.26
N TYR A 37 4.41 -28.71 3.08
CA TYR A 37 5.15 -28.62 1.83
C TYR A 37 4.65 -27.45 0.98
N LEU A 38 5.57 -26.66 0.45
CA LEU A 38 5.30 -25.69 -0.60
C LEU A 38 5.73 -26.31 -1.94
N VAL A 39 4.77 -26.83 -2.70
CA VAL A 39 4.98 -27.62 -3.92
C VAL A 39 4.75 -26.76 -5.15
N ARG A 40 5.70 -26.74 -6.09
CA ARG A 40 5.55 -25.99 -7.36
C ARG A 40 4.52 -26.67 -8.26
N LYS A 41 3.71 -25.88 -8.98
CA LYS A 41 2.64 -26.36 -9.87
C LYS A 41 3.19 -26.89 -11.20
N SER A 42 4.29 -26.34 -11.70
CA SER A 42 4.86 -26.65 -13.02
C SER A 42 5.93 -27.74 -13.01
N GLU A 43 6.59 -27.99 -11.87
CA GLU A 43 7.74 -28.90 -11.74
C GLU A 43 7.69 -29.66 -10.40
N ARG A 44 8.41 -30.79 -10.28
CA ARG A 44 8.50 -31.60 -9.05
C ARG A 44 9.47 -31.00 -8.01
N THR A 45 9.38 -29.71 -7.71
CA THR A 45 10.13 -29.08 -6.61
C THR A 45 9.19 -28.84 -5.42
N ALA A 46 9.63 -29.25 -4.23
CA ALA A 46 8.87 -29.10 -2.99
C ALA A 46 9.79 -28.57 -1.88
N TYR A 47 9.43 -27.43 -1.30
CA TYR A 47 10.12 -26.90 -0.13
C TYR A 47 9.44 -27.44 1.13
N THR A 48 10.24 -27.90 2.08
CA THR A 48 9.75 -28.31 3.40
C THR A 48 9.83 -27.14 4.36
N LEU A 49 8.69 -26.70 4.88
CA LEU A 49 8.60 -25.58 5.80
C LEU A 49 8.22 -26.09 7.19
N TYR A 50 8.88 -25.53 8.21
CA TYR A 50 8.64 -25.86 9.62
C TYR A 50 8.09 -24.64 10.34
N ALA A 51 7.02 -24.85 11.10
CA ALA A 51 6.42 -23.84 11.95
C ALA A 51 6.43 -24.32 13.41
N ARG A 52 6.47 -23.34 14.31
CA ARG A 52 6.49 -23.56 15.77
C ARG A 52 5.08 -23.77 16.35
N THR A 53 4.04 -23.28 15.68
CA THR A 53 2.63 -23.31 16.12
C THR A 53 1.68 -23.52 14.93
N GLU A 54 0.48 -24.08 15.19
CA GLU A 54 -0.54 -24.34 14.17
C GLU A 54 -1.13 -23.05 13.58
N ASP A 55 -1.32 -22.01 14.40
CA ASP A 55 -1.97 -20.74 13.99
C ASP A 55 -1.18 -19.96 12.93
N ASN A 56 0.15 -20.14 12.87
CA ASN A 56 1.01 -19.48 11.89
C ASN A 56 0.79 -19.96 10.45
N LYS A 57 0.07 -21.07 10.26
CA LYS A 57 -0.18 -21.70 8.97
C LYS A 57 -1.34 -21.08 8.17
N ARG A 58 -2.30 -20.42 8.82
CA ARG A 58 -3.60 -20.04 8.22
C ARG A 58 -3.69 -18.61 7.65
N LYS A 59 -2.57 -17.98 7.29
CA LYS A 59 -2.58 -16.59 6.78
C LYS A 59 -2.64 -16.54 5.25
N ASP A 60 -3.74 -17.02 4.69
CA ASP A 60 -3.98 -16.97 3.24
C ASP A 60 -4.34 -15.54 2.83
N ASN A 61 -3.45 -14.87 2.08
CA ASN A 61 -3.67 -13.52 1.56
C ASN A 61 -3.56 -13.44 0.03
N LEU A 62 -3.06 -14.48 -0.64
CA LEU A 62 -2.70 -14.39 -2.06
C LEU A 62 -3.91 -14.51 -2.97
N GLU A 63 -4.83 -15.41 -2.64
CA GLU A 63 -6.07 -15.58 -3.37
C GLU A 63 -7.21 -15.68 -2.35
N PRO A 64 -8.29 -14.90 -2.51
CA PRO A 64 -9.49 -15.17 -1.76
C PRO A 64 -9.97 -16.56 -2.17
N SER A 65 -10.11 -17.45 -1.19
CA SER A 65 -10.67 -18.79 -1.40
C SER A 65 -11.94 -18.69 -2.23
N VAL A 66 -12.04 -19.49 -3.31
CA VAL A 66 -13.18 -19.47 -4.25
C VAL A 66 -14.49 -19.43 -3.46
N CYS A 67 -15.12 -18.25 -3.45
CA CYS A 67 -16.36 -18.03 -2.71
C CYS A 67 -17.52 -18.51 -3.58
N ARG A 68 -18.28 -19.51 -3.12
CA ARG A 68 -19.47 -20.03 -3.81
C ARG A 68 -20.51 -18.96 -4.16
N ASN A 69 -20.47 -17.84 -3.44
CA ASN A 69 -21.48 -16.79 -3.51
C ASN A 69 -21.10 -15.63 -4.45
N THR A 70 -19.95 -15.69 -5.12
CA THR A 70 -19.51 -14.68 -6.09
C THR A 70 -18.93 -15.31 -7.34
N THR A 71 -19.22 -14.69 -8.50
CA THR A 71 -18.64 -15.09 -9.78
C THR A 71 -17.53 -14.14 -10.25
N HIS A 72 -17.05 -13.27 -9.36
CA HIS A 72 -15.98 -12.33 -9.67
C HIS A 72 -14.59 -12.96 -9.53
N THR A 73 -13.70 -12.65 -10.47
CA THR A 73 -12.28 -13.00 -10.38
C THR A 73 -11.51 -11.86 -9.70
N PHE A 74 -11.43 -11.90 -8.38
CA PHE A 74 -10.75 -10.88 -7.58
C PHE A 74 -9.25 -11.13 -7.46
N LYS A 75 -8.44 -10.07 -7.63
CA LYS A 75 -7.00 -10.08 -7.38
C LYS A 75 -6.63 -8.98 -6.40
N MET A 76 -5.65 -9.25 -5.55
CA MET A 76 -5.11 -8.24 -4.66
C MET A 76 -4.50 -7.09 -5.47
N ASN A 77 -4.84 -5.84 -5.12
CA ASN A 77 -4.43 -4.67 -5.87
C ASN A 77 -4.00 -3.52 -4.96
N THR A 78 -3.01 -2.74 -5.40
CA THR A 78 -2.67 -1.45 -4.79
C THR A 78 -3.36 -0.34 -5.57
N PHE A 79 -4.16 0.46 -4.87
CA PHE A 79 -4.88 1.60 -5.45
C PHE A 79 -4.08 2.88 -5.21
N GLU A 80 -3.81 3.63 -6.27
CA GLU A 80 -3.08 4.92 -6.19
C GLU A 80 -3.94 6.02 -5.54
N GLN A 81 -5.27 5.89 -5.64
CA GLN A 81 -6.23 6.83 -5.10
C GLN A 81 -7.11 6.18 -4.04
N ALA A 82 -7.66 7.02 -3.15
CA ALA A 82 -8.61 6.58 -2.13
C ALA A 82 -9.83 5.93 -2.80
N THR A 83 -9.92 4.61 -2.69
CA THR A 83 -10.93 3.81 -3.37
C THR A 83 -11.96 3.31 -2.36
N THR A 84 -13.24 3.36 -2.72
CA THR A 84 -14.36 2.89 -1.88
C THR A 84 -14.72 1.45 -2.22
N CYS A 85 -15.09 0.68 -1.20
CA CYS A 85 -15.57 -0.68 -1.37
C CYS A 85 -16.98 -0.68 -1.99
N HIS A 86 -17.18 -1.45 -3.06
CA HIS A 86 -18.48 -1.57 -3.73
C HIS A 86 -19.60 -2.11 -2.80
N HIS A 87 -19.27 -3.00 -1.87
CA HIS A 87 -20.25 -3.59 -0.97
C HIS A 87 -20.63 -2.70 0.23
N CYS A 88 -19.65 -2.19 0.97
CA CYS A 88 -19.90 -1.46 2.22
C CYS A 88 -19.78 0.07 2.09
N SER A 89 -19.41 0.57 0.91
CA SER A 89 -19.20 2.00 0.58
C SER A 89 -18.17 2.73 1.45
N LYS A 90 -17.38 2.01 2.25
CA LYS A 90 -16.27 2.56 3.06
C LYS A 90 -14.96 2.51 2.30
N PHE A 91 -14.02 3.38 2.65
CA PHE A 91 -12.68 3.39 2.05
C PHE A 91 -11.88 2.11 2.31
N LEU A 92 -11.12 1.69 1.32
CA LEU A 92 -10.07 0.67 1.47
C LEU A 92 -8.92 1.28 2.29
N LYS A 93 -8.56 0.64 3.42
CA LYS A 93 -7.58 1.18 4.37
C LYS A 93 -6.16 0.77 3.97
N GLY A 94 -5.21 1.70 4.10
CA GLY A 94 -3.78 1.44 3.87
C GLY A 94 -3.20 2.13 2.63
N ILE A 95 -1.91 1.94 2.39
CA ILE A 95 -1.16 2.55 1.26
C ILE A 95 -0.85 1.51 0.18
N ILE A 96 -0.64 0.25 0.56
CA ILE A 96 -0.34 -0.86 -0.34
C ILE A 96 -1.35 -1.98 -0.11
N LEU A 97 -1.73 -2.67 -1.19
CA LEU A 97 -2.58 -3.87 -1.15
C LEU A 97 -3.85 -3.66 -0.29
N GLN A 98 -4.52 -2.52 -0.47
CA GLN A 98 -5.63 -2.08 0.38
C GLN A 98 -6.89 -2.94 0.23
N GLY A 99 -7.02 -3.66 -0.89
CA GLY A 99 -8.17 -4.49 -1.18
C GLY A 99 -8.00 -5.31 -2.45
N TYR A 100 -9.13 -5.74 -2.99
CA TYR A 100 -9.20 -6.64 -4.13
C TYR A 100 -9.96 -5.98 -5.28
N LEU A 101 -9.45 -6.16 -6.49
CA LEU A 101 -10.03 -5.66 -7.74
C LEU A 101 -10.51 -6.83 -8.59
N CYS A 102 -11.74 -6.76 -9.09
CA CYS A 102 -12.23 -7.75 -10.04
C CYS A 102 -11.60 -7.52 -11.42
N GLY A 103 -11.01 -8.56 -12.02
CA GLY A 103 -10.40 -8.47 -13.35
C GLY A 103 -11.41 -8.31 -14.51
N GLU A 104 -12.70 -8.59 -14.28
CA GLU A 104 -13.72 -8.52 -15.33
C GLU A 104 -14.57 -7.25 -15.29
N CYS A 105 -15.04 -6.85 -14.10
CA CYS A 105 -15.93 -5.69 -13.93
C CYS A 105 -15.28 -4.52 -13.17
N SER A 106 -14.01 -4.65 -12.79
CA SER A 106 -13.21 -3.59 -12.15
C SER A 106 -13.79 -3.01 -10.86
N ILE A 107 -14.68 -3.71 -10.16
CA ILE A 107 -15.12 -3.30 -8.82
C ILE A 107 -14.03 -3.59 -7.79
N ALA A 108 -13.91 -2.69 -6.81
CA ALA A 108 -12.98 -2.80 -5.70
C ALA A 108 -13.70 -3.16 -4.39
N VAL A 109 -13.16 -4.10 -3.61
CA VAL A 109 -13.78 -4.57 -2.35
C VAL A 109 -12.73 -4.89 -1.27
N HIS A 110 -13.14 -4.83 0.01
CA HIS A 110 -12.34 -5.37 1.10
C HIS A 110 -12.30 -6.90 1.05
N LYS A 111 -11.29 -7.51 1.68
CA LYS A 111 -11.18 -8.98 1.82
C LYS A 111 -12.47 -9.63 2.35
N GLN A 112 -13.05 -9.03 3.39
CA GLN A 112 -14.28 -9.50 4.02
C GLN A 112 -15.54 -9.24 3.19
N CYS A 113 -15.47 -8.32 2.21
CA CYS A 113 -16.59 -7.94 1.37
C CYS A 113 -16.71 -8.77 0.07
N ILE A 114 -15.72 -9.63 -0.20
CA ILE A 114 -15.67 -10.46 -1.42
C ILE A 114 -16.89 -11.37 -1.52
N GLU A 115 -17.25 -12.03 -0.42
CA GLU A 115 -18.38 -12.97 -0.39
C GLU A 115 -19.73 -12.30 -0.65
N PHE A 116 -19.85 -10.99 -0.38
CA PHE A 116 -21.08 -10.23 -0.53
C PHE A 116 -21.13 -9.42 -1.84
N SER A 117 -20.20 -9.66 -2.76
CA SER A 117 -20.08 -8.90 -4.02
C SER A 117 -21.10 -9.31 -5.08
N GLY A 118 -21.84 -10.40 -4.88
CA GLY A 118 -22.87 -10.86 -5.81
C GLY A 118 -22.29 -11.43 -7.12
N ARG A 119 -23.01 -11.29 -8.22
CA ARG A 119 -22.61 -11.83 -9.52
C ARG A 119 -21.80 -10.80 -10.30
N CYS A 120 -20.81 -11.28 -11.04
CA CYS A 120 -20.02 -10.45 -11.94
C CYS A 120 -20.81 -10.07 -13.20
N HIS A 121 -21.05 -8.78 -13.37
CA HIS A 121 -21.55 -8.21 -14.61
C HIS A 121 -20.32 -7.83 -15.44
N ARG A 122 -20.08 -8.50 -16.58
CA ARG A 122 -19.06 -8.10 -17.56
C ARG A 122 -19.47 -6.76 -18.19
N SER A 123 -19.34 -5.69 -17.44
CA SER A 123 -19.46 -4.32 -17.92
C SER A 123 -18.03 -3.80 -18.00
N GLY A 124 -17.53 -3.68 -19.23
CA GLY A 124 -16.21 -3.13 -19.48
C GLY A 124 -16.07 -1.72 -18.92
N ALA A 125 -14.86 -1.43 -18.49
CA ALA A 125 -14.34 -0.19 -17.92
C ALA A 125 -14.59 0.01 -16.40
N PRO A 126 -13.52 0.21 -15.62
CA PRO A 126 -13.63 0.79 -14.28
C PRO A 126 -14.37 2.13 -14.36
N PRO A 127 -15.25 2.47 -13.40
CA PRO A 127 -15.73 3.83 -13.27
C PRO A 127 -14.51 4.75 -13.10
N GLU A 128 -14.34 5.68 -14.03
CA GLU A 128 -13.28 6.68 -13.96
C GLU A 128 -13.41 7.42 -12.61
N PRO A 129 -12.32 7.57 -11.83
CA PRO A 129 -12.40 8.29 -10.57
C PRO A 129 -12.94 9.70 -10.84
N PRO A 130 -13.81 10.25 -9.97
CA PRO A 130 -14.38 11.57 -10.18
C PRO A 130 -13.27 12.60 -10.41
N PRO A 131 -13.43 13.52 -11.37
CA PRO A 131 -12.41 14.51 -11.67
C PRO A 131 -12.04 15.25 -10.38
N ARG A 132 -10.73 15.28 -10.09
CA ARG A 132 -10.21 16.00 -8.93
C ARG A 132 -10.73 17.44 -9.01
N PRO A 133 -11.38 17.98 -7.96
CA PRO A 133 -11.79 19.37 -7.97
C PRO A 133 -10.54 20.23 -8.25
N PRO A 134 -10.66 21.29 -9.08
CA PRO A 134 -9.55 22.21 -9.31
C PRO A 134 -8.97 22.63 -7.96
N ARG A 135 -7.65 22.57 -7.81
CA ARG A 135 -7.00 23.21 -6.67
C ARG A 135 -7.35 24.69 -6.80
N LEU A 136 -8.27 25.18 -5.98
CA LEU A 136 -8.44 26.61 -5.82
C LEU A 136 -7.14 27.06 -5.15
N ASP A 137 -6.32 27.80 -5.91
CA ASP A 137 -5.15 28.44 -5.32
C ASP A 137 -5.62 29.23 -4.10
N PRO A 138 -4.92 29.13 -2.96
CA PRO A 138 -5.25 29.95 -1.80
C PRO A 138 -5.26 31.42 -2.25
N PRO A 139 -6.23 32.23 -1.80
CA PRO A 139 -6.29 33.63 -2.18
C PRO A 139 -4.92 34.27 -1.87
N PRO A 140 -4.41 35.15 -2.75
CA PRO A 140 -3.18 35.87 -2.47
C PRO A 140 -3.35 36.55 -1.12
N ILE A 141 -2.40 36.31 -0.21
CA ILE A 141 -2.34 37.05 1.05
C ILE A 141 -2.06 38.51 0.68
N LEU A 142 -3.12 39.30 0.58
CA LEU A 142 -3.05 40.76 0.56
C LEU A 142 -2.63 41.17 1.95
N TRP A 143 -1.32 41.23 2.19
CA TRP A 143 -0.76 41.89 3.36
C TRP A 143 -1.33 43.32 3.39
N PRO A 144 -2.02 43.73 4.45
CA PRO A 144 -2.32 45.13 4.65
C PRO A 144 -1.01 45.80 5.09
N ASP A 145 -0.66 46.87 4.39
CA ASP A 145 0.37 47.84 4.75
C ASP A 145 1.85 47.54 4.36
N PRO A 146 2.46 48.34 3.46
CA PRO A 146 3.87 48.22 3.08
C PRO A 146 4.83 48.45 4.25
N SER A 147 4.38 49.13 5.32
CA SER A 147 5.23 49.49 6.47
C SER A 147 5.60 48.29 7.35
N LEU A 148 4.83 47.20 7.35
CA LEU A 148 5.10 46.04 8.20
C LEU A 148 6.26 45.17 7.70
N LYS A 149 6.58 45.25 6.39
CA LYS A 149 7.63 44.45 5.76
C LYS A 149 9.03 44.87 6.21
N ASP A 150 9.22 46.18 6.40
CA ASP A 150 10.49 46.73 6.85
C ASP A 150 10.76 46.40 8.32
N HIS A 151 9.70 46.35 9.14
CA HIS A 151 9.78 45.96 10.55
C HIS A 151 10.14 44.47 10.73
N LEU A 152 9.58 43.56 9.95
CA LEU A 152 9.90 42.13 10.03
C LEU A 152 11.31 41.81 9.50
N CYS A 153 11.79 42.54 8.49
CA CYS A 153 13.16 42.40 7.99
C CYS A 153 14.21 42.78 9.06
N GLN A 154 13.91 43.77 9.91
CA GLN A 154 14.75 44.18 11.03
C GLN A 154 14.73 43.18 12.20
N ILE A 155 13.61 42.50 12.46
CA ILE A 155 13.50 41.52 13.55
C ILE A 155 14.18 40.20 13.19
N TYR A 156 14.09 39.76 11.94
CA TYR A 156 14.57 38.43 11.50
C TYR A 156 15.91 38.45 10.74
N GLY A 157 16.60 39.59 10.63
CA GLY A 157 17.99 39.65 10.20
C GLY A 157 18.29 39.07 8.80
N ALA A 158 17.47 39.35 7.80
CA ALA A 158 17.70 38.86 6.43
C ALA A 158 18.70 39.74 5.67
N GLN A 159 19.97 39.33 5.58
CA GLN A 159 20.94 39.98 4.69
C GLN A 159 20.66 39.62 3.22
N ARG A 160 20.47 40.66 2.39
CA ARG A 160 20.35 40.53 0.92
C ARG A 160 21.63 39.94 0.33
N SER A 161 21.57 38.72 -0.20
CA SER A 161 22.60 38.17 -1.07
C SER A 161 22.03 37.83 -2.45
N GLY A 162 22.45 38.61 -3.45
CA GLY A 162 22.49 38.23 -4.86
C GLY A 162 21.19 38.20 -5.66
N ILE A 163 21.16 38.96 -6.76
CA ILE A 163 20.15 38.81 -7.83
C ILE A 163 20.69 37.77 -8.82
N PHE A 164 20.01 36.64 -8.99
CA PHE A 164 20.28 35.73 -10.11
C PHE A 164 19.19 35.84 -11.17
N ASN A 165 19.61 35.76 -12.44
CA ASN A 165 18.78 36.00 -13.60
C ASN A 165 18.61 34.67 -14.35
N ILE A 166 17.38 34.16 -14.42
CA ILE A 166 17.03 33.00 -15.24
C ILE A 166 15.83 33.38 -16.09
N GLY A 167 15.99 33.38 -17.41
CA GLY A 167 14.87 33.55 -18.36
C GLY A 167 14.17 34.91 -18.33
N GLY A 168 14.89 36.02 -18.07
CA GLY A 168 14.37 37.37 -18.26
C GLY A 168 13.31 37.84 -17.27
N ARG A 169 13.06 37.09 -16.18
CA ARG A 169 12.20 37.52 -15.07
C ARG A 169 13.02 37.57 -13.79
N LYS A 170 13.11 38.75 -13.15
CA LYS A 170 13.80 38.94 -11.87
C LYS A 170 13.03 38.17 -10.79
N GLY A 171 13.62 37.10 -10.26
CA GLY A 171 13.07 36.31 -9.15
C GLY A 171 13.94 36.44 -7.90
N VAL A 172 13.31 36.66 -6.75
CA VAL A 172 13.99 36.65 -5.44
C VAL A 172 13.83 35.25 -4.86
N ARG A 173 14.93 34.53 -4.62
CA ARG A 173 14.91 33.26 -3.89
C ARG A 173 15.20 33.55 -2.42
N MET A 174 14.18 33.43 -1.57
CA MET A 174 14.38 33.42 -0.12
C MET A 174 14.75 31.99 0.29
N HIS A 175 15.98 31.79 0.76
CA HIS A 175 16.33 30.62 1.54
C HIS A 175 16.10 30.96 3.01
N LEU A 176 15.14 30.30 3.64
CA LEU A 176 15.03 30.29 5.09
C LEU A 176 16.08 29.28 5.59
N GLU A 177 17.24 29.77 6.01
CA GLU A 177 18.09 28.96 6.88
C GLU A 177 17.46 28.99 8.27
N ALA A 178 16.85 27.87 8.68
CA ALA A 178 16.44 27.66 10.06
C ALA A 178 17.70 27.51 10.91
N GLY A 179 18.25 28.64 11.36
CA GLY A 179 19.26 28.70 12.41
C GLY A 179 18.63 28.27 13.75
N PHE A 180 19.15 27.18 14.30
CA PHE A 180 18.77 26.63 15.60
C PHE A 180 19.03 27.61 16.76
N SER A 181 18.06 27.77 17.67
CA SER A 181 18.29 27.98 19.11
C SER A 181 16.96 27.73 19.84
N ASN A 182 16.84 26.58 20.52
CA ASN A 182 16.91 26.43 21.99
C ASN A 182 15.81 27.19 22.73
N PHE A 183 14.94 26.48 23.46
CA PHE A 183 14.56 26.74 24.87
C PHE A 183 13.47 25.75 25.31
#